data_AF-A0A7W6CT44-F1
#
_entry.id   AF-A0A7W6CT44-F1
#
_cell.length_a   1.000
_cell.length_b   1.000
_cell.length_c   1.000
_cell.angle_alpha   90.00
_cell.angle_beta   90.00
_cell.angle_gamma   90.00
#
_symmetry.space_group_name_H-M   'P 1'
#
loop_
_entity.id
_entity.type
_entity.pdbx_description
1 polymer ?
#
loop_
_entity_poly.entity_id
_entity_poly.type
_entity_poly.pdbx_seq_one_letter_code
_entity_poly.pdbx_strand_id
1 'polypeptide(L)' 'MNSSRPRYDVICDPLDMWMVWDHQTDEPACFGGQILNGLTEGYAVEVAKIMNEIYGTGRPAGHRVAIKLSDDKEVLYAN' A
#
# COMPACT_ATOMS: atom_id res chain seq x y z
N MET A 1 -0.04 -10.84 -19.64
CA MET A 1 0.29 -10.35 -18.29
C MET A 1 -0.57 -9.14 -18.01
N ASN A 2 -1.43 -9.15 -17.00
CA ASN A 2 -1.95 -7.88 -16.47
C ASN A 2 -1.71 -7.93 -14.96
N SER A 3 -0.46 -7.68 -14.59
CA SER A 3 -0.06 -7.35 -13.24
C SER A 3 -0.95 -6.18 -12.79
N SER A 4 -1.98 -6.51 -12.02
CA SER A 4 -3.04 -5.63 -11.55
C SER A 4 -2.46 -4.34 -11.00
N ARG A 5 -2.64 -3.24 -11.74
CA ARG A 5 -2.26 -1.90 -11.28
C ARG A 5 -2.93 -1.64 -9.91
N PRO A 6 -2.23 -1.08 -8.92
CA PRO A 6 -2.85 -0.66 -7.66
C PRO A 6 -4.02 0.30 -7.93
N ARG A 7 -5.06 0.23 -7.10
CA ARG A 7 -6.24 1.11 -7.24
C ARG A 7 -5.87 2.55 -6.93
N TYR A 8 -5.07 2.74 -5.89
CA TYR A 8 -4.61 4.05 -5.46
C TYR A 8 -3.20 4.30 -5.97
N ASP A 9 -2.99 5.46 -6.55
CA ASP A 9 -1.69 5.90 -7.05
C ASP A 9 -1.41 7.31 -6.51
N VAL A 10 -0.20 7.80 -6.75
CA VAL A 10 0.24 9.12 -6.29
C VAL A 10 0.47 10.04 -7.48
N ILE A 11 -0.10 11.24 -7.41
CA ILE A 11 0.06 12.27 -8.45
C ILE A 11 0.65 13.53 -7.80
N CYS A 12 1.63 14.13 -8.47
CA CYS A 12 2.15 15.44 -8.14
C CYS A 12 1.54 16.47 -9.09
N ASP A 13 0.95 17.53 -8.55
CA ASP A 13 0.41 18.62 -9.34
C ASP A 13 1.51 19.63 -9.74
N PRO A 14 1.25 20.56 -10.68
CA PRO A 14 2.23 21.57 -11.10
C PRO A 14 2.70 22.54 -10.01
N LEU A 15 2.07 22.55 -8.84
CA LEU A 15 2.42 23.38 -7.68
C LEU A 15 3.26 22.60 -6.66
N ASP A 16 3.77 21.42 -7.03
CA ASP A 16 4.55 20.52 -6.18
C ASP A 16 3.76 19.99 -4.96
N MET A 17 2.42 19.94 -5.10
CA MET A 17 1.54 19.35 -4.11
C MET A 17 1.18 17.92 -4.51
N TRP A 18 1.36 17.00 -3.56
CA TRP A 18 1.09 15.59 -3.79
C TRP A 18 -0.31 15.22 -3.33
N MET A 19 -0.92 14.29 -4.06
CA MET A 19 -2.25 13.78 -3.76
C MET A 19 -2.34 12.28 -4.07
N VAL A 20 -3.28 11.62 -3.39
CA VAL A 20 -3.64 10.23 -3.68
C VAL A 20 -4.78 10.21 -4.69
N TRP A 21 -4.62 9.46 -5.77
CA TRP A 21 -5.60 9.32 -6.85
C TRP A 21 -6.27 7.95 -6.77
N ASP A 22 -7.59 7.91 -6.89
CA ASP A 22 -8.36 6.66 -6.98
C ASP A 22 -8.68 6.36 -8.46
N HIS A 23 -8.03 5.36 -9.04
CA HIS A 23 -8.28 4.96 -10.42
C HIS A 23 -9.65 4.30 -10.63
N GLN A 24 -10.32 3.86 -9.57
CA GLN A 24 -11.64 3.27 -9.69
C GLN A 24 -12.73 4.33 -9.89
N THR A 25 -12.62 5.46 -9.19
CA THR A 25 -13.57 6.59 -9.31
C THR A 25 -13.07 7.68 -10.25
N ASP A 26 -11.80 7.62 -10.65
CA ASP A 26 -11.11 8.64 -11.45
C ASP A 26 -11.18 10.04 -10.81
N GLU A 27 -10.97 10.08 -9.49
CA GLU A 27 -11.09 11.27 -8.66
C GLU A 27 -9.99 11.30 -7.57
N PRO A 28 -9.73 12.48 -6.96
CA PRO A 28 -8.96 12.57 -5.72
C PRO A 28 -9.49 11.61 -4.65
N ALA A 29 -8.62 10.79 -4.08
CA ALA A 29 -9.02 9.87 -3.04
C ALA A 29 -9.48 10.63 -1.79
N CYS A 30 -10.56 10.16 -1.18
CA CYS A 30 -11.09 10.69 0.07
C CYS A 30 -10.95 9.66 1.19
N PHE A 31 -10.61 10.12 2.39
CA PHE A 31 -10.63 9.31 3.61
C PHE A 31 -11.36 10.07 4.72
N GLY A 32 -12.38 9.45 5.32
CA GLY A 32 -13.19 10.10 6.35
C GLY A 32 -13.89 11.39 5.89
N GLY A 33 -14.18 11.52 4.59
CA GLY A 33 -14.77 12.73 4.00
C GLY A 33 -13.77 13.86 3.72
N GLN A 34 -12.47 13.66 3.97
CA GLN A 34 -11.42 14.61 3.61
C GLN A 34 -10.67 14.14 2.36
N ILE A 35 -10.39 15.07 1.45
CA ILE A 35 -9.58 14.82 0.25
C ILE A 35 -8.11 14.67 0.66
N LEU A 36 -7.43 13.66 0.12
CA LEU A 36 -6.02 13.38 0.35
C LEU A 36 -5.15 14.17 -0.63
N ASN A 37 -5.08 15.50 -0.47
CA ASN A 37 -4.30 16.42 -1.30
C ASN A 37 -3.42 17.37 -0.45
N GLY A 38 -2.54 18.12 -1.10
CA GLY A 38 -1.63 19.06 -0.41
C GLY A 38 -0.61 18.34 0.47
N LEU A 39 -0.35 17.06 0.19
CA LEU A 39 0.54 16.22 0.95
C LEU A 39 1.99 16.44 0.49
N THR A 40 2.93 16.08 1.35
CA THR A 40 4.31 15.85 0.90
C THR A 40 4.37 14.52 0.14
N GLU A 41 5.36 14.36 -0.75
CA GLU A 41 5.58 13.13 -1.52
C GLU A 41 5.56 11.88 -0.62
N GLY A 42 6.39 11.88 0.43
CA GLY A 42 6.51 10.74 1.32
C GLY A 42 5.20 10.39 2.01
N TYR A 43 4.39 11.39 2.37
CA TYR A 43 3.09 11.14 3.00
C TYR A 43 2.08 10.62 1.99
N ALA A 44 2.04 11.16 0.76
CA ALA A 44 1.18 10.65 -0.30
C ALA A 44 1.50 9.18 -0.65
N VAL A 45 2.79 8.82 -0.72
CA VAL A 45 3.25 7.43 -0.95
C VAL A 45 2.79 6.48 0.15
N GLU A 46 2.99 6.84 1.43
CA GLU A 46 2.57 5.99 2.54
C GLU A 46 1.05 5.84 2.61
N VAL A 47 0.30 6.93 2.41
CA VAL A 47 -1.17 6.87 2.40
C VAL A 47 -1.68 6.02 1.24
N ALA A 48 -1.11 6.16 0.03
CA ALA A 48 -1.49 5.33 -1.11
C ALA A 48 -1.22 3.83 -0.85
N LYS A 49 -0.12 3.47 -0.18
CA LYS A 49 0.14 2.09 0.26
C LYS A 49 -0.95 1.59 1.20
N ILE A 50 -1.25 2.34 2.26
CA ILE A 50 -2.30 1.99 3.24
C ILE A 50 -3.66 1.82 2.55
N MET A 51 -4.02 2.74 1.66
CA MET A 51 -5.28 2.68 0.91
C MET A 51 -5.34 1.43 0.02
N ASN A 52 -4.25 1.07 -0.66
CA ASN A 52 -4.18 -0.17 -1.42
C ASN A 52 -4.19 -1.42 -0.55
N GLU A 53 -3.65 -1.39 0.67
CA GLU A 53 -3.73 -2.52 1.60
C GLU A 53 -5.15 -2.75 2.13
N ILE A 54 -5.89 -1.66 2.40
CA ILE A 54 -7.25 -1.73 2.93
C ILE A 54 -8.26 -2.04 1.82
N TYR A 55 -8.12 -1.40 0.65
CA TYR A 55 -9.15 -1.35 -0.39
C TYR A 55 -8.69 -1.91 -1.75
N GLY A 56 -7.42 -2.31 -1.89
CA GLY A 56 -6.90 -2.90 -3.11
C GLY A 56 -7.50 -4.28 -3.38
N THR A 57 -7.87 -4.55 -4.63
CA THR A 57 -8.57 -5.78 -5.04
C THR A 57 -7.64 -6.99 -5.23
N GLY A 58 -6.38 -6.90 -4.82
CA GLY A 58 -5.46 -8.04 -4.72
C GLY A 58 -5.36 -8.46 -3.27
N ARG A 59 -5.55 -9.75 -2.95
CA ARG A 59 -5.34 -10.28 -1.60
C ARG A 59 -4.10 -9.66 -0.96
N PRO A 60 -4.14 -9.22 0.30
CA PRO A 60 -2.93 -8.79 0.97
C PRO A 60 -1.96 -9.98 0.93
N ALA A 61 -0.87 -9.86 0.18
CA ALA A 61 0.26 -10.75 0.34
C ALA A 61 0.67 -10.56 1.79
N GLY A 62 0.36 -11.56 2.62
CA GLY A 62 0.37 -11.41 4.06
C GLY A 62 1.64 -10.74 4.56
N HIS A 63 1.51 -9.49 4.99
CA HIS A 63 2.24 -9.02 6.16
C HIS A 63 1.63 -9.74 7.38
N ARG A 64 1.80 -11.07 7.41
CA ARG A 64 2.13 -11.73 8.67
C ARG A 64 3.39 -11.01 9.08
N VAL A 65 3.32 -10.21 10.14
CA VAL A 65 4.51 -9.84 10.89
C VAL A 65 5.22 -11.16 11.17
N ALA A 66 6.25 -11.49 10.40
CA ALA A 66 7.10 -12.62 10.65
C ALA A 66 7.95 -12.24 11.84
N ILE A 67 7.37 -12.34 13.04
CA ILE A 67 8.15 -12.47 14.25
C ILE A 67 8.92 -13.77 14.03
N LYS A 68 10.20 -13.65 13.65
CA LYS A 68 11.12 -14.77 13.71
C LYS A 68 11.19 -15.16 15.19
N LEU A 69 10.36 -16.11 15.62
CA LEU A 69 10.69 -16.91 16.78
C LEU A 69 11.92 -17.71 16.38
N SER A 70 13.05 -17.31 16.94
CA SER A 70 14.25 -18.10 16.93
C SER A 70 13.98 -19.31 17.83
N ASP A 71 13.63 -20.44 17.23
CA ASP A 71 13.66 -21.74 17.91
C ASP A 71 14.54 -22.70 17.09
N ASP A 72 15.73 -22.90 17.63
CA ASP A 72 16.27 -24.19 18.06
C ASP A 72 16.61 -25.26 17.02
N LYS A 73 17.91 -25.54 16.98
CA LYS A 73 18.52 -26.67 16.29
C LYS A 73 18.03 -27.99 16.85
N GLU A 74 17.47 -28.85 16.01
CA GLU A 74 17.58 -30.30 16.13
C GLU A 74 17.61 -30.87 14.72
N VAL A 75 18.80 -31.29 14.26
CA VAL A 75 18.98 -31.98 12.99
C VAL A 75 19.23 -33.45 13.33
N LEU A 76 18.17 -34.27 13.29
CA LEU A 76 18.30 -35.71 13.31
C LEU A 76 18.11 -36.23 11.89
N TYR A 77 19.23 -36.53 11.22
CA TYR A 77 19.22 -37.37 10.02
C TYR A 77 19.02 -38.81 10.47
N ALA A 78 17.87 -39.40 10.12
CA ALA A 78 17.70 -40.84 10.12
C ALA A 78 18.25 -41.40 8.80
N ASN A 79 19.26 -42.27 8.92
CA ASN A 79 19.38 -43.54 8.20
C ASN A 79 20.55 -44.35 8.78
#